data_AF-D0LQ21-F1
#
_entry.id   AF-D0LQ21-F1
#
_cell.length_a   1.000
_cell.length_b   1.000
_cell.length_c   1.000
_cell.angle_alpha   90.00
_cell.angle_beta   90.00
_cell.angle_gamma   90.00
#
_symmetry.space_group_name_H-M   'P 1'
#
loop_
_entity.id
_entity.type
_entity.pdbx_description
1 polymer ?
#
loop_
_entity_poly.entity_id
_entity_poly.type
_entity_poly.pdbx_seq_one_letter_code
_entity_poly.pdbx_strand_id
1 'polypeptide(L)' 'MRTMESKKRSLAKALSWRFIATFITMAIAFVFSGEYLFAAKIGIADTLIKFAAYFAHERLWLGVRFGRYVPTDYQI' A
#
# COMPACT_ATOMS: atom_id res chain seq x y z
N MET A 1 -9.13 25.12 -3.20
CA MET A 1 -7.82 25.05 -2.52
C MET A 1 -7.25 23.65 -2.72
N ARG A 2 -6.34 23.44 -3.69
CA ARG A 2 -5.67 22.13 -3.85
C ARG A 2 -4.66 22.01 -2.71
N THR A 3 -5.01 21.29 -1.65
CA THR A 3 -4.05 20.97 -0.59
C THR A 3 -2.93 20.15 -1.22
N MET A 4 -1.74 20.73 -1.32
CA MET A 4 -0.52 20.01 -1.64
C MET A 4 -0.33 18.93 -0.56
N GLU A 5 -0.79 17.70 -0.82
CA GLU A 5 -0.50 16.57 0.05
C GLU A 5 1.01 16.40 0.09
N SER A 6 1.62 16.75 1.21
CA SER A 6 3.04 16.48 1.44
C SER A 6 3.25 14.96 1.34
N LYS A 7 4.24 14.53 0.55
CA LYS A 7 4.61 13.10 0.37
C LYS A 7 4.68 12.35 1.70
N LYS A 8 5.10 13.02 2.79
CA LYS A 8 5.17 12.49 4.15
C LYS A 8 3.79 12.14 4.75
N ARG A 9 2.76 12.95 4.49
CA ARG A 9 1.40 12.76 5.00
C ARG A 9 0.68 11.62 4.26
N SER A 10 0.90 11.50 2.96
CA SER A 10 0.40 10.38 2.15
C SER A 10 1.03 9.05 2.58
N LEU A 11 2.34 9.05 2.88
CA LEU A 11 3.04 7.87 3.38
C LEU A 11 2.51 7.43 4.75
N ALA A 12 2.30 8.39 5.67
CA ALA A 12 1.72 8.11 6.98
C ALA A 12 0.32 7.51 6.87
N LYS A 13 -0.56 8.08 6.04
CA LYS A 13 -1.90 7.50 5.78
C LYS A 13 -1.83 6.07 5.23
N ALA A 14 -0.96 5.83 4.24
CA ALA A 14 -0.81 4.51 3.64
C ALA A 14 -0.33 3.47 4.67
N LEU A 15 0.59 3.87 5.55
CA LEU A 15 1.09 3.01 6.61
C LEU A 15 0.01 2.74 7.67
N SER A 16 -0.72 3.76 8.12
CA SER A 16 -1.86 3.59 9.04
C SER A 16 -2.94 2.66 8.46
N TRP A 17 -3.28 2.81 7.18
CA TRP A 17 -4.25 1.95 6.53
C TRP A 17 -3.79 0.49 6.45
N ARG A 18 -2.49 0.26 6.20
CA ARG A 18 -1.92 -1.09 6.19
C ARG A 18 -2.04 -1.79 7.54
N PHE A 19 -1.75 -1.10 8.64
CA PHE A 19 -1.92 -1.67 9.98
C PHE A 19 -3.36 -2.06 10.29
N ILE A 20 -4.32 -1.19 9.94
CA ILE A 20 -5.75 -1.46 10.13
C ILE A 20 -6.18 -2.66 9.29
N ALA A 21 -5.77 -2.73 8.02
CA ALA A 21 -6.12 -3.83 7.14
C ALA A 21 -5.58 -5.18 7.66
N THR A 22 -4.31 -5.23 8.08
CA THR A 22 -3.73 -6.47 8.65
C THR A 22 -4.47 -6.90 9.92
N PHE A 23 -4.84 -5.94 10.80
CA PHE A 23 -5.61 -6.24 12.01
C PHE A 23 -6.99 -6.80 11.68
N ILE A 24 -7.69 -6.26 10.68
CA ILE A 24 -8.98 -6.75 10.23
C ILE A 24 -8.83 -8.19 9.70
N THR A 25 -7.82 -8.46 8.87
CA THR A 25 -7.58 -9.82 8.35
C THR A 25 -7.31 -10.81 9.49
N MET A 26 -6.48 -10.43 10.47
CA MET A 26 -6.21 -11.27 11.64
C MET A 26 -7.48 -11.48 12.49
N ALA A 27 -8.27 -10.44 12.72
CA ALA A 27 -9.51 -10.55 13.48
C ALA A 27 -10.53 -11.46 12.79
N ILE A 28 -10.70 -11.33 11.47
CA ILE A 28 -11.56 -12.22 10.68
C ILE A 28 -11.03 -13.65 10.75
N ALA A 29 -9.73 -13.86 10.49
CA ALA A 29 -9.12 -15.18 10.58
C ALA A 29 -9.32 -15.82 11.96
N PHE A 30 -9.20 -15.04 13.04
CA PHE A 30 -9.43 -15.49 14.40
C PHE A 30 -10.89 -15.85 14.67
N VAL A 31 -11.84 -15.00 14.24
CA VAL A 31 -13.29 -15.28 14.42
C VAL A 31 -13.70 -16.56 13.70
N PHE A 32 -13.11 -16.83 12.53
CA PHE A 32 -13.43 -18.03 11.75
C PHE A 32 -12.69 -19.29 12.22
N SER A 33 -11.42 -19.19 12.66
CA SER A 33 -10.64 -20.36 13.07
C SER A 33 -10.75 -20.69 14.56
N GLY A 34 -11.05 -19.70 15.41
CA GLY A 34 -10.97 -19.80 16.87
C GLY A 34 -9.54 -19.93 17.42
N GLU A 35 -8.51 -19.95 16.57
CA GLU A 35 -7.13 -20.23 16.94
C GLU A 35 -6.21 -19.03 16.65
N TYR A 36 -5.62 -18.47 17.72
CA TYR A 36 -4.74 -17.29 17.64
C TYR A 36 -3.52 -17.48 16.75
N LEU A 37 -2.91 -18.68 16.75
CA LEU A 37 -1.71 -18.96 15.97
C LEU A 37 -2.03 -18.99 14.46
N PHE A 38 -3.19 -19.51 14.09
CA PHE A 38 -3.66 -19.53 12.70
C PHE A 38 -3.94 -18.10 12.20
N ALA A 39 -4.61 -17.29 13.01
CA ALA A 39 -4.88 -15.88 12.70
C ALA A 39 -3.59 -15.06 12.49
N ALA A 40 -2.59 -15.27 13.35
CA ALA A 40 -1.29 -14.62 13.22
C ALA A 40 -0.57 -15.03 11.93
N LYS A 41 -0.60 -16.32 11.56
CA LYS A 41 -0.04 -16.82 10.29
C LYS A 41 -0.70 -16.16 9.08
N ILE A 42 -2.03 -16.03 9.09
CA ILE A 42 -2.75 -15.34 8.01
C ILE A 42 -2.37 -13.86 7.94
N GLY A 43 -2.31 -13.15 9.06
CA GLY A 43 -1.92 -11.74 9.09
C GLY A 43 -0.52 -11.49 8.52
N ILE A 44 0.44 -12.36 8.84
CA ILE A 44 1.81 -12.29 8.32
C ILE A 44 1.83 -12.58 6.81
N ALA A 45 1.16 -13.66 6.39
CA ALA A 45 1.09 -14.04 4.98
C ALA A 45 0.44 -12.93 4.12
N ASP A 46 -0.68 -12.38 4.59
CA ASP A 46 -1.40 -11.28 3.93
C ASP A 46 -0.51 -10.03 3.78
N THR A 47 0.24 -9.69 4.82
CA THR A 47 1.16 -8.54 4.79
C THR A 47 2.29 -8.75 3.78
N LEU A 48 2.89 -9.94 3.75
CA LEU A 48 3.95 -10.29 2.80
C LEU A 48 3.46 -10.27 1.35
N ILE A 49 2.28 -10.86 1.10
CA ILE A 49 1.68 -10.86 -0.24
C ILE A 49 1.41 -9.43 -0.70
N LYS A 50 0.82 -8.58 0.14
CA LYS A 50 0.56 -7.16 -0.18
C LYS A 50 1.84 -6.38 -0.42
N PHE A 51 2.91 -6.66 0.33
CA PHE A 51 4.21 -6.03 0.10
C PHE A 51 4.80 -6.44 -1.26
N ALA A 52 4.81 -7.74 -1.56
CA ALA A 52 5.28 -8.25 -2.83
C ALA A 52 4.47 -7.72 -4.01
N ALA A 53 3.14 -7.69 -3.90
CA ALA A 53 2.23 -7.13 -4.90
C ALA A 53 2.47 -5.63 -5.12
N TYR A 54 2.70 -4.86 -4.05
CA TYR A 54 3.02 -3.44 -4.15
C TYR A 54 4.36 -3.22 -4.85
N PHE A 55 5.40 -4.00 -4.50
CA PHE A 55 6.70 -3.92 -5.15
C PHE A 55 6.62 -4.27 -6.64
N ALA A 56 5.89 -5.34 -6.97
CA ALA A 56 5.63 -5.72 -8.36
C ALA A 56 4.85 -4.63 -9.11
N HIS A 57 3.81 -4.07 -8.49
CA HIS A 57 3.05 -2.96 -9.05
C HIS A 57 3.94 -1.74 -9.32
N GLU A 58 4.77 -1.33 -8.37
CA GLU A 58 5.69 -0.20 -8.56
C GLU A 58 6.71 -0.49 -9.67
N ARG A 59 7.22 -1.72 -9.76
CA ARG A 59 8.13 -2.13 -10.84
C ARG A 59 7.47 -2.14 -12.21
N LEU A 60 6.23 -2.61 -12.32
CA LEU A 60 5.44 -2.55 -13.54
C LEU A 60 5.12 -1.09 -13.91
N TRP A 61 4.82 -0.26 -12.92
CA TRP A 61 4.50 1.16 -13.11
C TRP A 61 5.68 1.99 -13.62
N LEU A 62 6.93 1.63 -13.26
CA LEU A 62 8.13 2.27 -13.83
C LEU A 62 8.21 2.14 -15.37
N GLY A 63 7.64 1.08 -15.94
CA GLY A 63 7.54 0.91 -17.40
C GLY A 63 6.42 1.73 -18.05
N VAL A 64 5.46 2.21 -17.27
CA VAL A 64 4.27 2.92 -17.78
C VAL A 64 4.57 4.41 -17.89
N ARG A 65 4.56 4.96 -19.12
CA ARG A 65 4.80 6.40 -19.43
C ARG A 65 3.62 7.33 -19.08
N PHE A 66 2.68 6.91 -18.26
CA PHE A 66 1.45 7.65 -18.00
C PHE A 66 1.73 8.86 -17.09
N GLY A 67 1.45 10.07 -17.58
CA GLY A 67 1.53 11.31 -16.79
C GLY A 67 2.89 12.04 -16.75
N ARG A 68 3.88 11.71 -17.60
CA ARG A 68 5.10 12.54 -17.73
C ARG A 68 4.72 13.87 -18.40
N TYR A 69 4.55 14.94 -17.61
CA TYR A 69 4.65 16.30 -18.13
C TYR A 69 6.11 16.54 -18.50
N VAL A 70 6.41 16.52 -19.80
CA VAL A 70 7.62 17.15 -20.32
C VAL A 70 7.39 18.65 -20.12
N PRO A 71 8.19 19.36 -19.31
CA PRO A 71 8.15 20.81 -19.32
C PRO A 71 8.59 21.22 -20.72
N THR A 72 7.66 21.69 -21.54
CA THR A 72 7.99 22.32 -22.82
C THR A 72 8.93 23.47 -22.54
N ASP A 73 10.06 23.50 -23.25
CA ASP A 73 11.13 24.50 -23.15
C ASP A 73 10.63 25.90 -22.80
N TYR A 74 11.22 26.51 -21.76
CA TYR A 74 11.29 27.96 -21.68
C TYR A 74 12.38 28.42 -22.66
N GLN A 75 12.03 28.43 -23.93
CA GLN A 75 12.69 29.22 -24.96
C GLN A 75 11.65 30.28 -25.37
N ILE A 76 11.74 31.46 -24.77
CA ILE A 76 11.71 32.83 -25.33
C ILE A 76 11.96 33.79 -24.15
#